data_AF-A0A8S9UL69-F1
#
_entry.id   AF-A0A8S9UL69-F1
#
_cell.length_a   1.000
_cell.length_b   1.000
_cell.length_c   1.000
_cell.angle_alpha   90.00
_cell.angle_beta   90.00
_cell.angle_gamma   90.00
#
_symmetry.space_group_name_H-M   'P 1'
#
loop_
_entity.id
_entity.type
_entity.pdbx_description
1 polymer ?
#
loop_
_entity_poly.entity_id
_entity_poly.type
_entity_poly.pdbx_seq_one_letter_code
_entity_poly.pdbx_strand_id
1 'polypeptide(L)'
;MSSSSDSEDDRHSRKKDKKFHINSSGNPVNWGGENWPFYKKTMVVAFQKRLLEQIAVGNVTEDASWSQDQKDEHTKKQAKIQMLILGSLTTRLAQQLMDQETGTDMWAELCKIYEGKNNDATKVQKVYRLQGELHRTDLRANGDVRGHCMRCFALGTNSQSSDHH
;
A
#
# COMPACT_ATOMS: atom_id res chain seq x y z
N MET A 1 -30.87 42.42 35.03
CA MET A 1 -29.73 41.80 35.72
C MET A 1 -29.55 40.39 35.16
N SER A 2 -28.29 40.01 35.03
CA SER A 2 -27.69 38.88 34.31
C SER A 2 -28.39 37.52 34.43
N SER A 3 -28.39 36.78 33.32
CA SER A 3 -27.86 35.40 33.32
C SER A 3 -27.31 35.06 31.94
N SER A 4 -25.99 34.88 31.95
CA SER A 4 -25.16 34.37 30.87
C SER A 4 -25.41 32.86 30.76
N SER A 5 -25.48 32.36 29.53
CA SER A 5 -25.22 30.95 29.23
C SER A 5 -24.71 30.88 27.80
N ASP A 6 -23.52 31.43 27.59
CA ASP A 6 -22.71 31.08 26.42
C ASP A 6 -22.32 29.61 26.58
N SER A 7 -23.08 28.75 25.91
CA SER A 7 -22.74 27.35 25.74
C SER A 7 -21.60 27.28 24.74
N GLU A 8 -20.37 27.46 25.22
CA GLU A 8 -19.16 27.08 24.51
C GLU A 8 -19.10 25.54 24.45
N ASP A 9 -19.85 24.95 23.54
CA ASP A 9 -19.66 23.55 23.19
C ASP A 9 -19.68 23.41 21.66
N ASP A 10 -18.89 22.47 21.14
CA ASP A 10 -18.61 22.18 19.73
C ASP A 10 -17.42 22.88 19.02
N ARG A 11 -16.36 23.29 19.74
CA ARG A 11 -15.01 23.45 19.12
C ARG A 11 -14.15 22.18 19.16
N HIS A 12 -14.77 21.01 19.07
CA HIS A 12 -14.09 19.79 18.65
C HIS A 12 -14.60 19.38 17.27
N SER A 13 -14.18 20.16 16.27
CA SER A 13 -13.96 19.64 14.92
C SER A 13 -13.11 18.38 15.05
N ARG A 14 -13.78 17.23 15.09
CA ARG A 14 -13.16 15.92 14.95
C ARG A 14 -12.28 16.03 13.72
N LYS A 15 -10.96 16.06 13.89
CA LYS A 15 -10.01 16.02 12.77
C LYS A 15 -10.44 14.81 11.94
N LYS A 16 -11.10 15.04 10.81
CA LYS A 16 -11.41 13.97 9.86
C LYS A 16 -10.05 13.42 9.46
N ASP A 17 -9.74 12.20 9.87
CA ASP A 17 -8.61 11.45 9.34
C ASP A 17 -8.74 11.52 7.81
N LYS A 18 -7.83 12.23 7.17
CA LYS A 18 -7.92 12.46 5.73
C LYS A 18 -7.87 11.09 5.06
N LYS A 19 -8.84 10.73 4.23
CA LYS A 19 -8.80 9.43 3.56
C LYS A 19 -7.71 9.45 2.47
N PHE A 20 -7.08 8.31 2.24
CA PHE A 20 -6.22 8.09 1.08
C PHE A 20 -6.95 8.48 -0.22
N HIS A 21 -6.29 9.27 -1.07
CA HIS A 21 -6.82 9.69 -2.36
C HIS A 21 -5.69 10.06 -3.33
N ILE A 22 -6.03 10.21 -4.61
CA ILE A 22 -5.13 10.78 -5.63
C ILE A 22 -5.49 12.26 -5.81
N ASN A 23 -4.49 13.15 -5.70
CA ASN A 23 -4.72 14.58 -5.88
C ASN A 23 -4.80 14.98 -7.37
N SER A 24 -5.13 16.25 -7.64
CA SER A 24 -5.26 16.80 -9.00
C SER A 24 -3.99 16.69 -9.85
N SER A 25 -2.82 16.58 -9.22
CA SER A 25 -1.54 16.39 -9.91
C SER A 25 -1.27 14.92 -10.27
N GLY A 26 -2.12 14.00 -9.82
CA GLY A 26 -1.98 12.55 -10.00
C GLY A 26 -1.10 11.88 -8.96
N ASN A 27 -0.77 12.55 -7.84
CA ASN A 27 0.05 11.95 -6.79
C ASN A 27 -0.85 11.34 -5.70
N PRO A 28 -0.51 10.17 -5.15
CA PRO A 28 -1.18 9.63 -3.98
C PRO A 28 -0.94 10.54 -2.76
N VAL A 29 -1.91 10.60 -1.85
CA VAL A 29 -1.85 11.42 -0.63
C VAL A 29 -2.47 10.66 0.53
N ASN A 30 -1.82 10.77 1.69
CA ASN A 30 -2.26 10.23 2.98
C ASN A 30 -2.51 8.71 2.99
N TRP A 31 -1.63 7.94 2.35
CA TRP A 31 -1.66 6.49 2.38
C TRP A 31 -1.29 5.95 3.77
N GLY A 32 -2.10 5.04 4.31
CA GLY A 32 -1.99 4.50 5.66
C GLY A 32 -1.43 3.08 5.75
N GLY A 33 -1.14 2.44 4.61
CA GLY A 33 -0.62 1.08 4.53
C GLY A 33 -1.59 0.07 3.88
N GLU A 34 -2.80 0.49 3.53
CA GLU A 34 -3.84 -0.37 2.96
C GLU A 34 -3.70 -0.57 1.45
N ASN A 35 -4.02 -1.76 0.93
CA ASN A 35 -4.01 -2.05 -0.51
C ASN A 35 -2.67 -1.66 -1.19
N TRP A 36 -1.58 -2.27 -0.72
CA TRP A 36 -0.22 -2.06 -1.25
C TRP A 36 -0.12 -2.15 -2.78
N PRO A 37 -0.73 -3.13 -3.49
CA PRO A 37 -0.62 -3.21 -4.94
C PRO A 37 -1.14 -1.96 -5.65
N PHE A 38 -2.25 -1.39 -5.16
CA PHE A 38 -2.81 -0.15 -5.71
C PHE A 38 -1.88 1.04 -5.43
N TYR A 39 -1.44 1.22 -4.20
CA TYR A 39 -0.51 2.29 -3.84
C TYR A 39 0.80 2.20 -4.64
N LYS A 40 1.42 1.01 -4.69
CA LYS A 40 2.64 0.76 -5.46
C LYS A 40 2.46 1.16 -6.92
N LYS A 41 1.36 0.74 -7.55
CA LYS A 41 1.08 1.08 -8.95
C LYS A 41 0.94 2.59 -9.17
N THR A 42 0.23 3.28 -8.27
CA THR A 42 0.02 4.73 -8.39
C THR A 42 1.30 5.54 -8.16
N MET A 43 2.17 5.12 -7.24
CA MET A 43 3.49 5.71 -7.04
C MET A 43 4.43 5.49 -8.24
N VAL A 44 4.46 4.27 -8.80
CA VAL A 44 5.23 3.99 -10.03
C VAL A 44 4.80 4.91 -11.17
N VAL A 45 3.50 5.11 -11.37
CA VAL A 45 2.99 6.06 -12.37
C VAL A 45 3.41 7.51 -12.07
N ALA A 46 3.42 7.92 -10.79
CA ALA A 46 3.90 9.25 -10.40
C ALA A 46 5.41 9.44 -10.68
N PHE A 47 6.22 8.39 -10.49
CA PHE A 47 7.63 8.41 -10.88
C PHE A 47 7.82 8.46 -12.39
N GLN A 48 7.07 7.65 -13.14
CA GLN A 48 7.10 7.62 -14.61
C GLN A 48 6.79 8.98 -15.22
N LYS A 49 5.75 9.66 -14.72
CA LYS A 49 5.35 11.01 -15.15
C LYS A 49 6.48 12.04 -15.01
N ARG A 50 7.48 11.77 -14.16
CA ARG A 50 8.63 12.65 -13.88
C ARG A 50 9.97 12.06 -14.33
N LEU A 51 9.95 10.93 -15.05
CA LEU A 51 11.16 10.21 -15.47
C LEU A 51 12.07 9.79 -14.30
N LEU A 52 11.47 9.46 -13.16
CA LEU A 52 12.16 9.09 -11.92
C LEU A 52 12.17 7.58 -11.65
N GLU A 53 11.40 6.78 -12.40
CA GLU A 53 11.20 5.35 -12.10
C GLU A 53 12.50 4.56 -12.05
N GLN A 54 13.38 4.73 -13.04
CA GLN A 54 14.62 3.96 -13.11
C GLN A 54 15.56 4.24 -11.93
N ILE A 55 15.56 5.48 -11.43
CA ILE A 55 16.32 5.86 -10.23
C ILE A 55 15.63 5.32 -8.98
N ALA A 56 14.31 5.51 -8.86
CA ALA A 56 13.54 5.06 -7.70
C ALA A 56 13.62 3.55 -7.47
N VAL A 57 13.67 2.77 -8.55
CA VAL A 57 13.81 1.29 -8.50
C VAL A 57 15.28 0.86 -8.34
N GLY A 58 16.23 1.78 -8.45
CA GLY A 58 17.67 1.52 -8.25
C GLY A 58 18.41 1.01 -9.48
N ASN A 59 17.82 1.08 -10.68
CA ASN A 59 18.46 0.69 -11.93
C ASN A 59 19.51 1.69 -12.41
N VAL A 60 19.41 2.94 -11.94
CA VAL A 60 20.40 4.00 -12.19
C VAL A 60 21.00 4.40 -10.86
N THR A 61 22.28 4.07 -10.66
CA THR A 61 23.08 4.45 -9.50
C THR A 61 24.18 5.41 -9.92
N GLU A 62 24.71 6.16 -8.97
CA GLU A 62 25.84 7.05 -9.22
C GLU A 62 27.06 6.27 -9.72
N ASP A 63 27.76 6.86 -10.68
CA ASP A 63 28.99 6.31 -11.24
C ASP A 63 30.17 7.25 -10.93
N ALA A 64 31.33 6.67 -10.63
CA ALA A 64 32.54 7.42 -10.34
C ALA A 64 33.01 8.27 -11.53
N SER A 65 32.69 7.85 -12.76
CA SER A 65 33.01 8.54 -14.02
C SER A 65 32.11 9.75 -14.32
N TRP A 66 31.03 9.95 -13.54
CA TRP A 66 30.12 11.07 -13.76
C TRP A 66 30.77 12.42 -13.46
N SER A 67 30.42 13.41 -14.28
CA SER A 67 30.74 14.81 -14.00
C SER A 67 30.00 15.31 -12.76
N GLN A 68 30.45 16.43 -12.20
CA GLN A 68 29.78 17.05 -11.06
C GLN A 68 28.31 17.40 -11.38
N ASP A 69 28.05 17.94 -12.58
CA ASP A 69 26.68 18.28 -13.01
C ASP A 69 25.76 17.05 -13.03
N GLN A 70 26.27 15.88 -13.41
CA GLN A 70 25.51 14.62 -13.41
C GLN A 70 25.18 14.16 -11.99
N LYS A 71 26.14 14.27 -11.06
CA LYS A 71 25.93 13.94 -9.63
C LYS A 71 24.92 14.89 -8.97
N ASP A 72 25.02 16.18 -9.26
CA ASP A 72 24.09 17.19 -8.75
C ASP A 72 22.67 16.95 -9.28
N GLU A 73 22.54 16.61 -10.57
CA GLU A 73 21.24 16.26 -11.17
C GLU A 73 20.65 14.97 -10.58
N HIS A 74 21.49 13.96 -10.32
CA HIS A 74 21.06 12.74 -9.65
C HIS A 74 20.57 13.03 -8.22
N THR A 75 21.32 13.84 -7.46
CA THR A 75 20.93 14.27 -6.11
C THR A 75 19.59 15.00 -6.11
N LYS A 76 19.34 15.89 -7.07
CA LYS A 76 18.03 16.57 -7.24
C LYS A 76 16.91 15.58 -7.51
N LYS A 77 17.15 14.56 -8.34
CA LYS A 77 16.17 13.50 -8.64
C LYS A 77 15.89 12.64 -7.40
N GLN A 78 16.90 12.28 -6.61
CA GLN A 78 16.75 11.59 -5.34
C GLN A 78 15.87 12.39 -4.37
N ALA A 79 16.16 13.67 -4.17
CA ALA A 79 15.34 14.56 -3.34
C ALA A 79 13.88 14.65 -3.84
N LYS A 80 13.67 14.65 -5.16
CA LYS A 80 12.33 14.67 -5.74
C LYS A 80 11.55 13.37 -5.47
N ILE A 81 12.23 12.23 -5.47
CA ILE A 81 11.66 10.92 -5.12
C ILE A 81 11.28 10.92 -3.63
N GLN A 82 12.19 11.35 -2.73
CA GLN A 82 11.91 11.46 -1.30
C GLN A 82 10.66 12.32 -1.04
N MET A 83 10.58 13.49 -1.65
CA MET A 83 9.40 14.37 -1.49
C MET A 83 8.10 13.75 -2.00
N LEU A 84 8.15 12.96 -3.07
CA LEU A 84 6.98 12.24 -3.58
C LEU A 84 6.50 11.17 -2.61
N ILE A 85 7.44 10.39 -2.05
CA ILE A 85 7.15 9.34 -1.09
C ILE A 85 6.63 9.96 0.20
N LEU A 86 7.37 10.89 0.81
CA LEU A 86 6.95 11.51 2.07
C LEU A 86 5.60 12.23 1.94
N GLY A 87 5.35 12.89 0.81
CA GLY A 87 4.08 13.58 0.54
C GLY A 87 2.89 12.65 0.27
N SER A 88 3.13 11.38 -0.07
CA SER A 88 2.07 10.42 -0.34
C SER A 88 1.62 9.63 0.89
N LEU A 89 2.44 9.63 1.94
CA LEU A 89 2.23 8.86 3.17
C LEU A 89 1.48 9.65 4.25
N THR A 90 0.89 8.93 5.19
CA THR A 90 0.57 9.50 6.51
C THR A 90 1.85 9.88 7.27
N THR A 91 1.79 10.88 8.16
CA THR A 91 2.94 11.32 8.96
C THR A 91 3.61 10.16 9.71
N ARG A 92 2.82 9.24 10.25
CA ARG A 92 3.31 8.05 10.96
C ARG A 92 4.20 7.19 10.07
N LEU A 93 3.78 6.92 8.83
CA LEU A 93 4.58 6.09 7.90
C LEU A 93 5.78 6.87 7.36
N ALA A 94 5.62 8.16 7.08
CA ALA A 94 6.72 9.02 6.66
C ALA A 94 7.87 9.04 7.70
N GLN A 95 7.55 9.09 8.99
CA GLN A 95 8.53 9.04 10.08
C GLN A 95 9.37 7.76 10.07
N GLN A 96 8.81 6.63 9.65
CA GLN A 96 9.53 5.35 9.58
C GLN A 96 10.61 5.32 8.49
N LEU A 97 10.56 6.26 7.55
CA LEU A 97 11.49 6.35 6.43
C LEU A 97 12.57 7.41 6.62
N MET A 98 12.56 8.15 7.73
CA MET A 98 13.48 9.28 7.95
C MET A 98 14.95 8.87 8.05
N ASP A 99 15.23 7.61 8.38
CA ASP A 99 16.60 7.08 8.47
C ASP A 99 17.20 6.68 7.10
N GLN A 100 16.40 6.74 6.02
CA GLN A 100 16.85 6.38 4.68
C GLN A 100 17.54 7.57 4.00
N GLU A 101 18.74 7.32 3.48
CA GLU A 101 19.59 8.37 2.90
C GLU A 101 19.03 8.89 1.57
N THR A 102 18.54 8.00 0.71
CA THR A 102 18.08 8.35 -0.64
C THR A 102 16.60 8.06 -0.87
N GLY A 103 16.03 8.62 -1.93
CA GLY A 103 14.66 8.30 -2.36
C GLY A 103 14.51 6.86 -2.84
N THR A 104 15.57 6.32 -3.44
CA THR A 104 15.67 4.90 -3.81
C THR A 104 15.59 4.01 -2.58
N ASP A 105 16.32 4.34 -1.51
CA ASP A 105 16.30 3.56 -0.26
C ASP A 105 14.93 3.60 0.42
N MET A 106 14.29 4.78 0.45
CA MET A 106 12.91 4.93 0.92
C MET A 106 11.93 4.04 0.14
N TRP A 107 12.08 3.97 -1.18
CA TRP A 107 11.23 3.14 -2.03
C TRP A 107 11.48 1.65 -1.81
N ALA A 108 12.74 1.24 -1.71
CA ALA A 108 13.14 -0.15 -1.43
C ALA A 108 12.62 -0.62 -0.07
N GLU A 109 12.73 0.19 0.98
CA GLU A 109 12.24 -0.15 2.32
C GLU A 109 10.70 -0.28 2.32
N LEU A 110 9.96 0.59 1.62
CA LEU A 110 8.52 0.43 1.45
C LEU A 110 8.16 -0.89 0.74
N CYS A 111 8.88 -1.26 -0.32
CA CYS A 111 8.65 -2.52 -1.03
C CYS A 111 8.89 -3.71 -0.09
N LYS A 112 10.01 -3.71 0.62
CA LYS A 112 10.35 -4.75 1.60
C LYS A 112 9.29 -4.91 2.70
N ILE A 113 8.81 -3.80 3.29
CA ILE A 113 7.82 -3.84 4.37
C ILE A 113 6.48 -4.41 3.88
N TYR A 114 6.02 -4.02 2.70
CA TYR A 114 4.64 -4.25 2.27
C TYR A 114 4.46 -5.38 1.26
N GLU A 115 5.51 -5.84 0.57
CA GLU A 115 5.41 -7.03 -0.27
C GLU A 115 5.18 -8.29 0.56
N GLY A 116 5.89 -8.45 1.68
CA GLY A 116 5.66 -9.56 2.62
C GLY A 116 4.26 -9.50 3.25
N LYS A 117 3.89 -8.36 3.83
CA LYS A 117 2.58 -8.17 4.49
C LYS A 117 1.40 -8.34 3.55
N ASN A 118 1.51 -7.90 2.30
CA ASN A 118 0.45 -8.04 1.32
C ASN A 118 0.22 -9.50 0.93
N ASN A 119 1.29 -10.29 0.82
CA ASN A 119 1.17 -11.72 0.55
C ASN A 119 0.42 -12.43 1.68
N ASP A 120 0.76 -12.15 2.94
CA ASP A 120 0.08 -12.73 4.10
C ASP A 120 -1.39 -12.29 4.18
N ALA A 121 -1.67 -10.99 4.03
CA ALA A 121 -3.04 -10.49 4.03
C ALA A 121 -3.87 -11.09 2.88
N THR A 122 -3.28 -11.25 1.69
CA THR A 122 -3.94 -11.86 0.53
C THR A 122 -4.19 -13.36 0.76
N LYS A 123 -3.24 -14.09 1.36
CA LYS A 123 -3.41 -15.49 1.77
C LYS A 123 -4.59 -15.61 2.74
N VAL A 124 -4.61 -14.82 3.80
CA VAL A 124 -5.68 -14.81 4.81
C VAL A 124 -7.05 -14.47 4.20
N GLN A 125 -7.13 -13.45 3.34
CA GLN A 125 -8.39 -13.13 2.65
C GLN A 125 -8.87 -14.24 1.72
N LYS A 126 -7.97 -14.91 0.99
CA LYS A 126 -8.31 -16.08 0.18
C LYS A 126 -8.84 -17.21 1.05
N VAL A 127 -8.21 -17.49 2.18
CA VAL A 127 -8.66 -18.52 3.14
C VAL A 127 -10.06 -18.18 3.66
N TYR A 128 -10.31 -16.95 4.12
CA TYR A 128 -11.64 -16.55 4.57
C TYR A 128 -12.70 -16.63 3.48
N ARG A 129 -12.37 -16.23 2.24
CA ARG A 129 -13.28 -16.35 1.10
C ARG A 129 -13.61 -17.82 0.82
N LEU A 130 -12.59 -18.68 0.75
CA LEU A 130 -12.75 -20.11 0.49
C LEU A 130 -13.53 -20.79 1.63
N GLN A 131 -13.27 -20.42 2.88
CA GLN A 131 -14.02 -20.88 4.04
C GLN A 131 -15.48 -20.39 4.00
N GLY A 132 -15.72 -19.15 3.58
CA GLY A 132 -17.07 -18.63 3.36
C GLY A 132 -17.80 -19.34 2.22
N GLU A 133 -17.12 -19.67 1.14
CA GLU A 133 -17.67 -20.48 0.02
C GLU A 133 -18.00 -21.90 0.48
N LEU A 134 -17.12 -22.51 1.28
CA LEU A 134 -17.34 -23.85 1.87
C LEU A 134 -18.57 -23.87 2.78
N HIS A 135 -18.72 -22.88 3.67
CA HIS A 135 -19.90 -22.79 4.53
C HIS A 135 -21.19 -22.49 3.76
N ARG A 136 -21.10 -21.89 2.56
CA ARG A 136 -22.27 -21.65 1.70
C ARG A 136 -22.62 -22.84 0.82
N THR A 137 -21.71 -23.79 0.64
CA THR A 137 -22.03 -25.09 0.04
C THR A 137 -22.74 -25.96 1.07
N ASP A 138 -23.99 -25.64 1.40
CA ASP A 138 -24.86 -26.59 2.09
C ASP A 138 -25.43 -27.61 1.08
N LEU A 139 -25.46 -28.88 1.48
CA LEU A 139 -26.17 -29.93 0.75
C LEU A 139 -27.68 -29.62 0.79
N ARG A 140 -28.24 -29.17 -0.33
CA ARG A 140 -29.71 -29.10 -0.49
C ARG A 140 -30.29 -30.51 -0.36
N ALA A 141 -31.48 -30.61 0.24
CA ALA A 141 -32.15 -31.88 0.57
C ALA A 141 -32.40 -32.86 -0.61
N ASN A 142 -32.21 -32.42 -1.86
CA ASN A 142 -32.27 -33.24 -3.10
C ASN A 142 -31.02 -33.08 -4.00
N GLY A 143 -29.88 -32.66 -3.45
CA GLY A 143 -28.66 -32.35 -4.22
C GLY A 143 -27.82 -33.59 -4.56
N ASP A 144 -27.20 -33.59 -5.75
CA ASP A 144 -26.19 -34.59 -6.13
C ASP A 144 -25.00 -34.57 -5.16
N VAL A 145 -24.95 -35.59 -4.30
CA VAL A 145 -23.94 -35.79 -3.26
C VAL A 145 -22.55 -35.90 -3.87
N ARG A 146 -22.41 -36.55 -5.04
CA ARG A 146 -21.11 -36.73 -5.69
C ARG A 146 -20.57 -35.41 -6.24
N GLY A 147 -21.42 -34.61 -6.89
CA GLY A 147 -21.08 -33.27 -7.34
C GLY A 147 -20.78 -32.31 -6.18
N HIS A 148 -21.45 -32.48 -5.04
CA HIS A 148 -21.15 -31.72 -3.82
C HIS A 148 -19.79 -32.11 -3.22
N CYS A 149 -19.51 -33.40 -3.04
CA CYS A 149 -18.21 -33.88 -2.53
C CYS A 149 -17.03 -33.44 -3.41
N MET A 150 -17.19 -33.47 -4.74
CA MET A 150 -16.14 -33.02 -5.67
C MET A 150 -15.85 -31.52 -5.54
N ARG A 151 -16.88 -30.68 -5.32
CA ARG A 151 -16.69 -29.24 -5.07
C ARG A 151 -16.00 -28.98 -3.74
N CYS A 152 -16.41 -29.65 -2.67
CA CYS A 152 -15.77 -29.52 -1.35
C CYS A 152 -14.31 -30.01 -1.38
N PHE A 153 -14.03 -31.10 -2.11
CA PHE A 153 -12.67 -31.62 -2.29
C PHE A 153 -11.78 -30.64 -3.06
N ALA A 154 -12.27 -30.09 -4.19
CA ALA A 154 -11.51 -29.11 -4.98
C ALA A 154 -11.23 -27.81 -4.20
N LEU A 155 -12.15 -27.39 -3.33
CA LEU A 155 -11.93 -26.24 -2.43
C LEU A 155 -10.91 -26.57 -1.33
N GLY A 156 -10.94 -27.79 -0.79
CA GLY A 156 -9.98 -28.27 0.22
C GLY A 156 -8.55 -28.37 -0.31
N THR A 157 -8.36 -28.90 -1.54
CA THR A 157 -7.03 -29.01 -2.16
C THR A 157 -6.41 -27.66 -2.48
N ASN A 158 -7.23 -26.64 -2.79
CA ASN A 158 -6.77 -25.26 -3.02
C ASN A 158 -6.42 -24.51 -1.73
N SER A 159 -6.90 -24.99 -0.57
CA SER A 159 -6.53 -24.46 0.74
C SER A 159 -5.16 -25.00 1.19
N GLN A 160 -4.89 -26.29 1.00
CA GLN A 160 -3.63 -26.93 1.43
C GLN A 160 -2.40 -26.49 0.63
N SER A 161 -2.56 -26.02 -0.62
CA SER A 161 -1.44 -25.53 -1.43
C SER A 161 -0.98 -24.11 -1.09
N SER A 162 -1.74 -23.33 -0.31
CA SER A 162 -1.31 -22.00 0.17
C SER A 162 -0.42 -22.06 1.42
N ASP A 163 -0.35 -23.21 2.09
CA ASP A 163 0.42 -23.40 3.34
C ASP A 163 1.84 -23.95 3.10
N HIS A 164 2.21 -24.25 1.85
CA HIS A 164 3.55 -24.71 1.46
C HIS A 164 4.16 -23.83 0.35
N HIS A 165 4.37 -22.54 0.65
CA HIS A 165 5.29 -21.66 -0.08
C HIS A 165 5.63 -20.41 0.74
#